data_AF-A0A2D6JCV4-F1
#
_entry.id   AF-A0A2D6JCV4-F1
#
_cell.length_a   1.000
_cell.length_b   1.000
_cell.length_c   1.000
_cell.angle_alpha   90.00
_cell.angle_beta   90.00
_cell.angle_gamma   90.00
#
_symmetry.space_group_name_H-M   'P 1'
#
loop_
_entity.id
_entity.type
_entity.pdbx_description
1 polymer ?
#
loop_
_entity_poly.entity_id
_entity_poly.type
_entity_poly.pdbx_seq_one_letter_code
_entity_poly.pdbx_strand_id
1 'polypeptide(L)'
;VDLADDITTILAVPALLGGWYVNVVLSNHACPIKDDTTQKLVLPAQLAAGTLVKPPPTRFETKLIVDPDNAATGKIAVFYRDLARND
;
A
#
# COMPACT_ATOMS: atom_id res chain seq x y z
N VAL A 1 3.57 -2.47 -7.16
CA VAL A 1 3.37 -3.57 -6.19
C VAL A 1 2.51 -4.60 -6.85
N ASP A 2 3.04 -5.80 -7.04
CA ASP A 2 2.24 -6.95 -7.42
C ASP A 2 1.72 -7.58 -6.12
N LEU A 3 0.41 -7.75 -6.00
CA LEU A 3 -0.17 -8.32 -4.77
C LEU A 3 -0.02 -9.86 -4.72
N ALA A 4 0.44 -10.48 -5.81
CA ALA A 4 0.84 -11.90 -5.77
C ALA A 4 2.14 -12.12 -4.96
N ASP A 5 2.90 -11.06 -4.67
CA ASP A 5 4.09 -11.12 -3.82
C ASP A 5 3.66 -10.85 -2.37
N ASP A 6 3.21 -11.90 -1.67
CA ASP A 6 2.58 -11.96 -0.33
C ASP A 6 2.90 -10.84 0.68
N ILE A 7 4.13 -10.33 0.71
CA ILE A 7 4.52 -9.13 1.46
C ILE A 7 5.50 -8.31 0.63
N THR A 8 5.16 -7.04 0.35
CA THR A 8 6.04 -6.10 -0.32
C THR A 8 6.40 -4.93 0.60
N THR A 9 7.68 -4.80 0.97
CA THR A 9 8.20 -3.58 1.62
C THR A 9 8.49 -2.53 0.57
N ILE A 10 7.75 -1.41 0.60
CA ILE A 10 7.92 -0.29 -0.33
C ILE A 10 9.08 0.59 0.11
N LEU A 11 9.12 0.89 1.42
CA LEU A 11 10.14 1.72 2.02
C LEU A 11 10.44 1.22 3.43
N ALA A 12 11.72 1.11 3.77
CA ALA A 12 12.18 0.64 5.08
C ALA A 12 12.59 1.80 6.03
N VAL A 13 12.07 3.01 5.77
CA VAL A 13 12.29 4.23 6.54
C VAL A 13 10.95 4.97 6.71
N PRO A 14 10.84 5.96 7.62
CA PRO A 14 9.61 6.73 7.79
C PRO A 14 9.09 7.32 6.47
N ALA A 15 7.78 7.27 6.28
CA ALA A 15 7.15 7.66 5.02
C ALA A 15 5.83 8.40 5.24
N LEU A 16 5.46 9.24 4.28
CA LEU A 16 4.11 9.77 4.16
C LEU A 16 3.43 9.13 2.96
N LEU A 17 2.33 8.40 3.19
CA LEU A 17 1.53 7.81 2.13
C LEU A 17 0.52 8.84 1.59
N GLY A 18 0.55 9.06 0.27
CA GLY A 18 -0.37 9.96 -0.45
C GLY A 18 -1.52 9.24 -1.19
N GLY A 19 -1.46 7.90 -1.30
CA GLY A 19 -2.52 7.08 -1.87
C GLY A 19 -2.00 5.98 -2.80
N TRP A 20 -2.90 5.40 -3.59
CA TRP A 20 -2.57 4.36 -4.56
C TRP A 20 -3.47 4.38 -5.79
N TYR A 21 -2.93 3.89 -6.89
CA TYR A 21 -3.63 3.69 -8.15
C TYR A 21 -3.70 2.20 -8.48
N VAL A 22 -4.87 1.73 -8.91
CA VAL A 22 -5.11 0.33 -9.26
C VAL A 22 -4.81 0.12 -10.75
N ASN A 23 -3.72 -0.57 -11.06
CA ASN A 23 -3.34 -0.91 -12.43
C ASN A 23 -4.05 -2.17 -12.93
N VAL A 24 -4.23 -3.16 -12.07
CA VAL A 24 -4.94 -4.41 -12.36
C VAL A 24 -5.97 -4.62 -11.25
N VAL A 25 -7.16 -5.09 -11.63
CA VAL A 25 -8.30 -5.30 -10.72
C VAL A 25 -7.87 -6.04 -9.46
N LEU A 26 -8.40 -5.61 -8.32
CA LEU A 26 -8.13 -6.27 -7.05
C LEU A 26 -9.06 -7.47 -6.87
N SER A 27 -8.55 -8.53 -6.26
CA SER A 27 -9.35 -9.69 -5.85
C SER A 27 -10.36 -9.35 -4.75
N ASN A 28 -11.11 -10.37 -4.30
CA ASN A 28 -12.10 -10.23 -3.23
C ASN A 28 -11.52 -10.12 -1.81
N HIS A 29 -10.20 -10.02 -1.66
CA HIS A 29 -9.55 -9.86 -0.36
C HIS A 29 -9.03 -8.44 -0.20
N ALA A 30 -9.30 -7.84 0.96
CA ALA A 30 -8.75 -6.56 1.33
C ALA A 30 -7.26 -6.72 1.70
N CYS A 31 -6.42 -5.76 1.32
CA CYS A 31 -4.98 -5.85 1.53
C CYS A 31 -4.54 -4.80 2.58
N PRO A 32 -4.07 -5.21 3.77
CA PRO A 32 -3.56 -4.27 4.76
C PRO A 32 -2.31 -3.54 4.27
N ILE A 33 -2.24 -2.24 4.60
CA ILE A 33 -1.04 -1.42 4.49
C ILE A 33 -0.53 -1.17 5.90
N LYS A 34 0.71 -1.60 6.17
CA LYS A 34 1.27 -1.71 7.51
C LYS A 34 2.48 -0.78 7.71
N ASP A 35 2.58 -0.27 8.93
CA ASP A 35 3.77 0.34 9.52
C ASP A 35 4.46 -0.72 10.37
N ASP A 36 5.49 -1.34 9.79
CA ASP A 36 6.08 -2.59 10.29
C ASP A 36 5.00 -3.66 10.51
N THR A 37 4.74 -4.07 11.76
CA THR A 37 3.69 -5.06 12.05
C THR A 37 2.29 -4.45 12.23
N THR A 38 2.17 -3.12 12.30
CA THR A 38 0.91 -2.45 12.65
C THR A 38 0.15 -2.04 11.40
N GLN A 39 -1.06 -2.57 11.20
CA GLN A 39 -1.94 -2.10 10.12
C GLN A 39 -2.38 -0.65 10.36
N LYS A 40 -2.13 0.22 9.38
CA LYS A 40 -2.53 1.65 9.40
C LYS A 40 -3.70 1.92 8.48
N LEU A 41 -3.69 1.31 7.30
CA LEU A 41 -4.69 1.48 6.27
C LEU A 41 -5.05 0.13 5.66
N VAL A 42 -6.11 0.13 4.87
CA VAL A 42 -6.55 -1.04 4.12
C VAL A 42 -6.83 -0.64 2.68
N LEU A 43 -6.30 -1.42 1.75
CA LEU A 43 -6.68 -1.43 0.36
C LEU A 43 -8.02 -2.18 0.26
N PRO A 44 -9.14 -1.53 -0.13
CA PRO A 44 -10.41 -2.22 -0.28
C PRO A 44 -10.34 -3.33 -1.32
N ALA A 45 -11.10 -4.41 -1.09
CA ALA A 45 -11.27 -5.47 -2.07
C ALA A 45 -11.99 -4.96 -3.34
N GLN A 46 -11.85 -5.71 -4.44
CA GLN A 46 -12.64 -5.55 -5.67
C GLN A 46 -12.55 -4.17 -6.35
N LEU A 47 -11.50 -3.40 -6.10
CA LEU A 47 -11.33 -2.13 -6.81
C LEU A 47 -11.04 -2.37 -8.30
N ALA A 48 -11.75 -1.61 -9.13
CA ALA A 48 -11.58 -1.62 -10.58
C ALA A 48 -10.20 -1.09 -10.98
N ALA A 49 -9.61 -1.66 -12.04
CA ALA A 49 -8.48 -1.05 -12.71
C ALA A 49 -8.82 0.39 -13.15
N GLY A 50 -7.87 1.31 -13.01
CA GLY A 50 -8.09 2.74 -13.26
C GLY A 50 -8.50 3.54 -12.02
N THR A 51 -8.75 2.89 -10.89
CA THR A 51 -9.19 3.57 -9.66
C THR A 51 -8.02 4.24 -8.93
N LEU A 52 -8.17 5.52 -8.62
CA LEU A 52 -7.26 6.28 -7.75
C LEU A 52 -7.90 6.45 -6.37
N VAL A 53 -7.24 5.95 -5.33
CA VAL A 53 -7.70 6.12 -3.93
C VAL A 53 -6.72 7.01 -3.20
N LYS A 54 -7.26 8.05 -2.55
CA LYS A 54 -6.51 9.03 -1.77
C LYS A 54 -7.07 9.09 -0.35
N PRO A 55 -6.62 8.21 0.57
CA PRO A 55 -6.93 8.38 1.98
C PRO A 55 -6.31 9.69 2.51
N PRO A 56 -6.72 10.16 3.70
CA PRO A 56 -6.01 11.24 4.38
C PRO A 56 -4.52 10.92 4.47
N PRO A 57 -3.63 11.93 4.29
CA PRO A 57 -2.19 11.74 4.41
C PRO A 57 -1.87 11.00 5.70
N THR A 58 -1.29 9.81 5.57
CA THR A 58 -1.03 8.92 6.69
C THR A 58 0.46 8.73 6.84
N ARG A 59 0.97 9.04 8.03
CA ARG A 59 2.37 8.91 8.37
C ARG A 59 2.67 7.48 8.86
N PHE A 60 3.73 6.92 8.33
CA PHE A 60 4.32 5.64 8.72
C PHE A 60 5.65 5.98 9.40
N GLU A 61 5.80 5.57 10.66
CA GLU A 61 6.94 5.99 11.50
C GLU A 61 8.16 5.09 11.32
N THR A 62 8.00 3.91 10.71
CA THR A 62 9.11 2.94 10.58
C THR A 62 9.27 2.43 9.16
N LYS A 63 8.23 1.83 8.58
CA LYS A 63 8.27 1.21 7.25
C LYS A 63 6.92 1.37 6.55
N LEU A 64 6.92 1.38 5.23
CA LEU A 64 5.70 1.29 4.43
C LEU A 64 5.65 -0.09 3.77
N ILE A 65 4.70 -0.91 4.21
CA ILE A 65 4.53 -2.29 3.74
C ILE A 65 3.13 -2.46 3.16
N VAL A 66 3.05 -3.12 2.01
CA VAL A 66 1.79 -3.62 1.43
C VAL A 66 1.79 -5.13 1.63
N ASP A 67 0.80 -5.64 2.36
CA ASP A 67 0.74 -7.04 2.79
C ASP A 67 -0.55 -7.69 2.29
N PRO A 68 -0.52 -8.36 1.13
CA PRO A 68 -1.63 -9.16 0.60
C PRO A 68 -2.13 -10.31 1.48
N ASP A 69 -1.39 -10.70 2.52
CA ASP A 69 -1.66 -11.86 3.39
C ASP A 69 -1.96 -13.14 2.60
N ASN A 70 -1.23 -13.34 1.48
CA ASN A 70 -1.40 -14.46 0.55
C ASN A 70 -2.84 -14.71 0.05
N ALA A 71 -3.66 -13.66 0.04
CA ALA A 71 -5.06 -13.74 -0.34
C ALA A 71 -5.41 -12.73 -1.43
N ALA A 72 -4.84 -11.52 -1.37
CA ALA A 72 -5.15 -10.47 -2.34
C ALA A 72 -4.32 -10.63 -3.63
N THR A 73 -4.97 -10.61 -4.81
CA THR A 73 -4.27 -10.48 -6.10
C THR A 73 -4.60 -9.14 -6.77
N GLY A 74 -3.73 -8.68 -7.68
CA GLY A 74 -3.89 -7.42 -8.41
C GLY A 74 -2.59 -6.65 -8.48
N LYS A 75 -2.61 -5.45 -9.08
CA LYS A 75 -1.42 -4.59 -9.17
C LYS A 75 -1.76 -3.16 -8.85
N ILE A 76 -0.94 -2.54 -8.01
CA ILE A 76 -1.07 -1.13 -7.65
C ILE A 76 0.23 -0.35 -7.81
N ALA A 77 0.10 0.95 -8.07
CA ALA A 77 1.14 1.95 -7.87
C ALA A 77 0.86 2.71 -6.57
N VAL A 78 1.87 2.85 -5.71
CA VAL A 78 1.75 3.53 -4.41
C VAL A 78 2.44 4.89 -4.52
N PHE A 79 1.77 5.95 -4.09
CA PHE A 79 2.33 7.30 -4.05
C PHE A 79 2.77 7.60 -2.62
N TYR A 80 4.05 7.83 -2.42
CA TYR A 80 4.61 8.10 -1.10
C TYR A 80 5.74 9.13 -1.18
N ARG A 81 6.05 9.74 -0.04
CA ARG A 81 7.23 10.57 0.18
C ARG A 81 8.08 9.94 1.28
N ASP A 82 9.37 9.79 1.02
CA ASP A 82 10.37 9.45 2.02
C ASP A 82 10.54 10.64 3.00
N LEU A 83 10.49 10.39 4.31
CA LEU A 83 10.69 11.41 5.34
C LEU A 83 12.07 11.35 5.99
N ALA A 84 12.87 10.33 5.70
CA ALA A 84 14.25 10.22 6.17
C ALA A 84 15.23 10.98 5.24
N ARG A 85 14.83 11.23 4.00
CA ARG A 85 15.65 11.98 3.03
C ARG A 85 15.31 13.47 3.11
N ASN A 86 16.29 14.28 3.50
CA ASN A 86 16.23 15.74 3.58
C ASN A 86 16.71 16.38 2.26
N ASP A 87 16.13 16.01 1.12
CA ASP A 87 16.40 16.66 -0.17
C ASP A 87 15.54 17.91 -0.43
#